data_AF-A0A9X8VI56-F1
#
_entry.id   AF-A0A9X8VI56-F1
#
_cell.length_a   1.000
_cell.length_b   1.000
_cell.length_c   1.000
_cell.angle_alpha   90.00
_cell.angle_beta   90.00
_cell.angle_gamma   90.00
#
_symmetry.space_group_name_H-M   'P 1'
#
loop_
_entity.id
_entity.type
_entity.pdbx_description
1 polymer ?
#
loop_
_entity_poly.entity_id
_entity_poly.type
_entity_poly.pdbx_seq_one_letter_code
_entity_poly.pdbx_strand_id
1 'polypeptide(L)'
;MCASVFCAGVLLLPLAGQAAEDNKSQLKDIQQSIAEKEKAVKQQQQQRSSLQDQLRQQEKTIAQASRQLRDTQGTLTQLGKDISGLNASIAKLQKQQSTQQNLLAKQLDAAFRQGQHSAVQLILSGEESQRSERILAYFGYLNEARQKTIEELKQTRAELAKQKTTLVAKQGQQKSLLGEQQTQQQKLEQARGARKKTLTALEASLEKDQQRLVELRQNEARMRDKIARAEREARARAEREAREAAKVREQVRIKEQQA
;
A
#
# COMPACT_ATOMS: atom_id res chain seq x y z
N MET A 1 -87.68 -30.53 -64.84
CA MET A 1 -86.70 -31.31 -65.63
C MET A 1 -85.36 -30.59 -65.48
N CYS A 2 -84.46 -31.11 -64.64
CA CYS A 2 -83.26 -31.89 -65.05
C CYS A 2 -82.32 -31.02 -65.93
N ALA A 3 -81.04 -30.77 -65.67
CA ALA A 3 -80.06 -31.39 -64.79
C ALA A 3 -78.82 -30.47 -64.60
N SER A 4 -78.16 -30.69 -63.45
CA SER A 4 -76.77 -30.48 -62.97
C SER A 4 -75.57 -30.20 -63.92
N VAL A 5 -74.51 -29.62 -63.31
CA VAL A 5 -73.03 -29.93 -63.35
C VAL A 5 -72.17 -28.64 -63.54
N PHE A 6 -71.55 -28.06 -62.50
CA PHE A 6 -70.25 -28.32 -61.83
C PHE A 6 -69.02 -27.67 -62.52
N CYS A 7 -68.39 -26.69 -61.83
CA CYS A 7 -66.95 -26.38 -61.75
C CYS A 7 -66.73 -24.89 -61.40
N ALA A 8 -66.62 -24.59 -60.10
CA ALA A 8 -66.28 -23.27 -59.61
C ALA A 8 -65.09 -23.34 -58.64
N GLY A 9 -64.07 -22.52 -58.91
CA GLY A 9 -63.15 -21.98 -57.90
C GLY A 9 -62.06 -22.92 -57.40
N VAL A 10 -60.91 -22.93 -58.08
CA VAL A 10 -59.64 -23.37 -57.50
C VAL A 10 -59.30 -22.49 -56.31
N LEU A 11 -59.50 -23.02 -55.11
CA LEU A 11 -59.00 -22.50 -53.84
C LEU A 11 -57.48 -22.75 -53.78
N LEU A 12 -56.69 -21.75 -54.16
CA LEU A 12 -55.25 -21.69 -53.91
C LEU A 12 -54.98 -20.57 -52.90
N LEU A 13 -54.68 -20.96 -51.65
CA LEU A 13 -54.20 -20.12 -50.54
C LEU A 13 -53.60 -21.07 -49.46
N PRO A 14 -52.67 -20.61 -48.60
CA PRO A 14 -51.23 -20.75 -48.83
C PRO A 14 -50.54 -21.58 -47.74
N LEU A 15 -49.60 -22.46 -48.11
CA LEU A 15 -48.77 -23.23 -47.18
C LEU A 15 -47.39 -22.58 -46.92
N ALA A 16 -47.33 -21.24 -46.85
CA ALA A 16 -46.06 -20.49 -46.69
C ALA A 16 -45.81 -19.94 -45.27
N GLY A 17 -46.75 -20.10 -44.33
CA GLY A 17 -46.68 -19.48 -43.00
C GLY A 17 -45.76 -20.17 -41.97
N GLN A 18 -45.69 -21.51 -42.00
CA GLN A 18 -44.95 -22.29 -41.00
C GLN A 18 -43.41 -22.25 -41.20
N ALA A 19 -42.95 -21.88 -42.40
CA ALA A 19 -41.54 -21.93 -42.81
C ALA A 19 -40.72 -20.68 -42.41
N ALA A 20 -41.37 -19.54 -42.15
CA ALA A 20 -40.70 -18.31 -41.72
C ALA A 20 -40.44 -18.27 -40.20
N GLU A 21 -41.17 -19.06 -39.41
CA GLU A 21 -41.05 -19.07 -37.95
C GLU A 21 -39.78 -19.79 -37.46
N ASP A 22 -39.38 -20.91 -38.10
CA ASP A 22 -38.20 -21.69 -37.67
C ASP A 22 -36.87 -20.98 -37.90
N ASN A 23 -36.69 -20.28 -39.02
CA ASN A 23 -35.47 -19.47 -39.23
C ASN A 23 -35.44 -18.25 -38.30
N LYS A 24 -36.62 -17.71 -37.94
CA LYS A 24 -36.74 -16.53 -37.07
C LYS A 24 -36.51 -16.88 -35.60
N SER A 25 -36.90 -18.08 -35.15
CA SER A 25 -36.62 -18.58 -33.80
C SER A 25 -35.13 -18.84 -33.60
N GLN A 26 -34.47 -19.51 -34.56
CA GLN A 26 -33.03 -19.78 -34.52
C GLN A 26 -32.19 -18.49 -34.45
N LEU A 27 -32.57 -17.46 -35.22
CA LEU A 27 -31.88 -16.17 -35.22
C LEU A 27 -32.05 -15.43 -33.90
N LYS A 28 -33.24 -15.51 -33.29
CA LYS A 28 -33.53 -14.91 -31.98
C LYS A 28 -32.70 -15.55 -30.86
N ASP A 29 -32.56 -16.89 -30.87
CA ASP A 29 -31.75 -17.61 -29.89
C ASP A 29 -30.26 -17.26 -29.99
N ILE A 30 -29.75 -17.06 -31.22
CA ILE A 30 -28.37 -16.61 -31.47
C ILE A 30 -28.17 -15.20 -30.92
N GLN A 31 -29.07 -14.27 -31.22
CA GLN A 31 -28.99 -12.88 -30.74
C GLN A 31 -29.04 -12.79 -29.21
N GLN A 32 -29.92 -13.56 -28.57
CA GLN A 32 -30.00 -13.60 -27.10
C GLN A 32 -28.70 -14.16 -26.50
N SER A 33 -28.17 -15.25 -27.07
CA SER A 33 -26.90 -15.82 -26.64
C SER A 33 -25.74 -14.81 -26.75
N ILE A 34 -25.66 -14.06 -27.85
CA ILE A 34 -24.64 -13.01 -28.03
C ILE A 34 -24.77 -11.93 -26.96
N ALA A 35 -25.98 -11.40 -26.74
CA ALA A 35 -26.22 -10.34 -25.76
C ALA A 35 -25.85 -10.77 -24.33
N GLU A 36 -26.19 -12.00 -23.94
CA GLU A 36 -25.83 -12.56 -22.64
C GLU A 36 -24.30 -12.71 -22.47
N LYS A 37 -23.59 -13.12 -23.53
CA LYS A 37 -22.12 -13.24 -23.50
C LYS A 37 -21.44 -11.88 -23.47
N GLU A 38 -21.87 -10.91 -24.27
CA GLU A 38 -21.34 -9.56 -24.27
C GLU A 38 -21.49 -8.90 -22.90
N LYS A 39 -22.67 -9.05 -22.27
CA LYS A 39 -22.92 -8.56 -20.91
C LYS A 39 -21.97 -9.20 -19.89
N ALA A 40 -21.78 -10.53 -19.96
CA ALA A 40 -20.88 -11.25 -19.06
C ALA A 40 -19.41 -10.81 -19.23
N VAL A 41 -18.94 -10.64 -20.47
CA VAL A 41 -17.59 -10.15 -20.77
C VAL A 41 -17.38 -8.74 -20.22
N LYS A 42 -18.35 -7.84 -20.43
CA LYS A 42 -18.28 -6.46 -19.94
C LYS A 42 -18.23 -6.40 -18.41
N GLN A 43 -19.07 -7.16 -17.71
CA GLN A 43 -19.07 -7.24 -16.24
C GLN A 43 -17.73 -7.74 -15.70
N GLN A 44 -17.19 -8.78 -16.33
CA GLN A 44 -15.91 -9.37 -15.93
C GLN A 44 -14.73 -8.41 -16.16
N GLN A 45 -14.72 -7.68 -17.29
CA GLN A 45 -13.70 -6.68 -17.58
C GLN A 45 -13.75 -5.51 -16.58
N GLN A 46 -14.95 -5.09 -16.17
CA GLN A 46 -15.12 -4.09 -15.11
C GLN A 46 -14.62 -4.58 -13.75
N GLN A 47 -14.94 -5.83 -13.39
CA GLN A 47 -14.45 -6.45 -12.15
C GLN A 47 -12.91 -6.52 -12.13
N ARG A 48 -12.30 -6.95 -13.23
CA ARG A 48 -10.83 -7.00 -13.37
C ARG A 48 -10.20 -5.62 -13.25
N SER A 49 -10.74 -4.62 -13.93
CA SER A 49 -10.26 -3.23 -13.84
C SER A 49 -10.30 -2.73 -12.40
N SER A 50 -11.42 -2.96 -11.70
CA SER A 50 -11.57 -2.57 -10.29
C SER A 50 -10.55 -3.24 -9.38
N LEU A 51 -10.29 -4.55 -9.56
CA LEU A 51 -9.27 -5.27 -8.81
C LEU A 51 -7.85 -4.76 -9.10
N GLN A 52 -7.54 -4.39 -10.34
CA GLN A 52 -6.25 -3.81 -10.72
C GLN A 52 -6.05 -2.42 -10.10
N ASP A 53 -7.09 -1.58 -10.10
CA ASP A 53 -7.05 -0.26 -9.47
C ASP A 53 -6.88 -0.36 -7.95
N GLN A 54 -7.61 -1.29 -7.31
CA GLN A 54 -7.44 -1.61 -5.90
C GLN A 54 -6.01 -2.07 -5.59
N LEU A 55 -5.46 -2.98 -6.39
CA LEU A 55 -4.09 -3.47 -6.23
C LEU A 55 -3.08 -2.32 -6.32
N ARG A 56 -3.21 -1.46 -7.34
CA ARG A 56 -2.35 -0.30 -7.53
C ARG A 56 -2.39 0.64 -6.33
N GLN A 57 -3.58 0.92 -5.79
CA GLN A 57 -3.73 1.77 -4.62
C GLN A 57 -3.14 1.12 -3.35
N GLN A 58 -3.31 -0.18 -3.17
CA GLN A 58 -2.70 -0.93 -2.07
C GLN A 58 -1.18 -0.92 -2.14
N GLU A 59 -0.60 -1.09 -3.34
CA GLU A 59 0.85 -1.03 -3.54
C GLU A 59 1.42 0.36 -3.23
N LYS A 60 0.72 1.43 -3.63
CA LYS A 60 1.08 2.80 -3.26
C LYS A 60 1.08 2.99 -1.74
N THR A 61 0.04 2.52 -1.06
CA THR A 61 -0.06 2.58 0.41
C THR A 61 1.06 1.79 1.08
N ILE A 62 1.37 0.59 0.59
CA ILE A 62 2.47 -0.24 1.11
C ILE A 62 3.82 0.46 0.92
N ALA A 63 4.07 1.05 -0.25
CA ALA A 63 5.30 1.78 -0.53
C ALA A 63 5.46 2.99 0.40
N GLN A 64 4.39 3.76 0.62
CA GLN A 64 4.39 4.89 1.55
C GLN A 64 4.63 4.46 2.99
N ALA A 65 3.90 3.44 3.47
CA ALA A 65 4.08 2.91 4.82
C ALA A 65 5.49 2.33 5.04
N SER A 66 6.04 1.63 4.05
CA SER A 66 7.40 1.08 4.11
C SER A 66 8.48 2.17 4.14
N ARG A 67 8.27 3.27 3.40
CA ARG A 67 9.16 4.43 3.44
C ARG A 67 9.12 5.11 4.80
N GLN A 68 7.93 5.40 5.31
CA GLN A 68 7.75 5.99 6.64
C GLN A 68 8.40 5.14 7.73
N LEU A 69 8.20 3.82 7.70
CA LEU A 69 8.81 2.91 8.66
C LEU A 69 10.34 2.95 8.62
N ARG A 70 10.93 3.04 7.41
CA ARG A 70 12.37 3.16 7.22
C ARG A 70 12.91 4.48 7.78
N ASP A 71 12.21 5.58 7.52
CA ASP A 71 12.58 6.91 8.01
C ASP A 71 12.49 6.97 9.55
N THR A 72 11.43 6.40 10.14
CA THR A 72 11.27 6.25 11.59
C THR A 72 12.41 5.42 12.19
N GLN A 73 12.75 4.28 11.58
CA GLN A 73 13.85 3.44 12.03
C GLN A 73 15.21 4.15 11.96
N GLY A 74 15.46 4.90 10.88
CA GLY A 74 16.68 5.72 10.75
C GLY A 74 16.77 6.77 11.85
N THR A 75 15.65 7.44 12.15
CA THR A 75 15.56 8.44 13.23
C THR A 75 15.80 7.80 14.60
N LEU A 76 15.19 6.64 14.87
CA LEU A 76 15.41 5.87 16.11
C LEU A 76 16.87 5.47 16.29
N THR A 77 17.54 5.03 15.21
CA THR A 77 18.96 4.69 15.25
C THR A 77 19.83 5.90 15.57
N GLN A 78 19.57 7.05 14.95
CA GLN A 78 20.31 8.27 15.26
C GLN A 78 20.06 8.74 16.69
N LEU A 79 18.80 8.70 17.14
CA LEU A 79 18.43 9.06 18.50
C LEU A 79 19.08 8.15 19.55
N GLY A 80 19.22 6.85 19.24
CA GLY A 80 19.95 5.90 20.07
C GLY A 80 21.44 6.25 20.21
N LYS A 81 22.09 6.69 19.12
CA LYS A 81 23.48 7.17 19.17
C LYS A 81 23.61 8.44 20.02
N ASP A 82 22.70 9.39 19.84
CA ASP A 82 22.68 10.63 20.64
C ASP A 82 22.50 10.35 22.14
N ILE A 83 21.57 9.44 22.50
CA ILE A 83 21.34 9.01 23.88
C ILE A 83 22.59 8.36 24.47
N SER A 84 23.25 7.47 23.71
CA SER A 84 24.50 6.83 24.14
C SER A 84 25.61 7.86 24.38
N GLY A 85 25.78 8.82 23.46
CA GLY A 85 26.74 9.92 23.59
C GLY A 85 26.45 10.80 24.81
N LEU A 86 25.18 11.15 25.05
CA LEU A 86 24.77 11.91 26.24
C LEU A 86 25.07 11.14 27.53
N ASN A 87 24.78 9.84 27.59
CA ASN A 87 25.09 9.03 28.77
C ASN A 87 26.59 8.99 29.06
N ALA A 88 27.43 8.83 28.02
CA ALA A 88 28.88 8.86 28.18
C ALA A 88 29.39 10.22 28.67
N SER A 89 28.85 11.32 28.12
CA SER A 89 29.18 12.68 28.54
C SER A 89 28.74 12.97 29.98
N ILE A 90 27.52 12.56 30.35
CA ILE A 90 27.00 12.66 31.73
C ILE A 90 27.91 11.91 32.70
N ALA A 91 28.31 10.67 32.38
CA ALA A 91 29.20 9.89 33.24
C ALA A 91 30.56 10.58 33.43
N LYS A 92 31.13 11.17 32.36
CA LYS A 92 32.36 11.96 32.44
C LYS A 92 32.20 13.19 33.35
N LEU A 93 31.12 13.95 33.16
CA LEU A 93 30.82 15.13 33.98
C LEU A 93 30.56 14.79 35.44
N GLN A 94 29.90 13.65 35.74
CA GLN A 94 29.70 13.18 37.11
C GLN A 94 31.03 12.84 37.79
N LYS A 95 31.94 12.18 37.08
CA LYS A 95 33.30 11.90 37.59
C LYS A 95 34.05 13.20 37.85
N GLN A 96 34.02 14.14 36.91
CA GLN A 96 34.64 15.46 37.06
C GLN A 96 34.08 16.23 38.26
N GLN A 97 32.75 16.25 38.41
CA GLN A 97 32.06 16.87 39.53
C GLN A 97 32.52 16.26 40.85
N SER A 98 32.58 14.93 40.96
CA SER A 98 33.03 14.23 42.17
C SER A 98 34.48 14.59 42.52
N THR A 99 35.38 14.64 41.54
CA THR A 99 36.77 15.06 41.75
C THR A 99 36.86 16.50 42.24
N GLN A 100 36.15 17.44 41.61
CA GLN A 100 36.10 18.85 42.01
C GLN A 100 35.52 19.02 43.42
N GLN A 101 34.45 18.30 43.76
CA GLN A 101 33.84 18.32 45.09
C GLN A 101 34.79 17.78 46.16
N ASN A 102 35.46 16.66 45.89
CA ASN A 102 36.42 16.07 46.83
C ASN A 102 37.62 16.98 47.07
N LEU A 103 38.13 17.64 46.04
CA LEU A 103 39.22 18.61 46.17
C LEU A 103 38.79 19.80 47.04
N LEU A 104 37.62 20.38 46.75
CA LEU A 104 37.09 21.51 47.51
C LEU A 104 36.80 21.13 48.97
N ALA A 105 36.24 19.95 49.22
CA ALA A 105 36.00 19.44 50.57
C ALA A 105 37.30 19.30 51.38
N LYS A 106 38.37 18.77 50.78
CA LYS A 106 39.69 18.69 51.43
C LYS A 106 40.27 20.07 51.72
N GLN A 107 40.10 21.03 50.81
CA GLN A 107 40.56 22.40 51.00
C GLN A 107 39.80 23.11 52.13
N LEU A 108 38.49 22.86 52.25
CA LEU A 108 37.65 23.38 53.33
C LEU A 108 37.98 22.75 54.68
N ASP A 109 38.18 21.43 54.75
CA ASP A 109 38.61 20.73 55.97
C ASP A 109 39.97 21.22 56.46
N ALA A 110 40.94 21.37 55.55
CA ALA A 110 42.25 21.92 55.89
C ALA A 110 42.15 23.35 56.42
N ALA A 111 41.37 24.22 55.75
CA ALA A 111 41.16 25.60 56.19
C ALA A 111 40.46 25.67 57.57
N PHE A 112 39.51 24.78 57.82
CA PHE A 112 38.82 24.68 59.11
C PHE A 112 39.77 24.24 60.23
N ARG A 113 40.57 23.19 60.01
CA ARG A 113 41.56 22.68 60.99
C ARG A 113 42.65 23.71 61.31
N GLN A 114 43.04 24.53 60.34
CA GLN A 114 44.05 25.57 60.53
C GLN A 114 43.54 26.76 61.37
N GLY A 115 42.23 26.85 61.61
CA GLY A 115 41.58 27.92 62.38
C GLY A 115 41.52 29.26 61.64
N GLN A 116 40.46 30.04 61.87
CA GLN A 116 40.22 31.34 61.20
C GLN A 116 41.35 32.37 61.41
N HIS A 117 42.16 32.22 62.45
CA HIS A 117 43.12 33.23 62.87
C HIS A 117 44.58 32.92 62.53
N SER A 118 44.95 31.72 62.05
CA SER A 118 46.37 31.38 61.89
C SER A 118 47.09 32.23 60.85
N ALA A 119 46.48 32.47 59.69
CA ALA A 119 47.06 33.33 58.65
C ALA A 119 47.08 34.81 59.09
N VAL A 120 46.03 35.29 59.74
CA VAL A 120 45.93 36.68 60.23
C VAL A 120 46.87 36.93 61.41
N GLN A 121 47.03 35.97 62.33
CA GLN A 121 48.01 36.03 63.41
C GLN A 121 49.44 36.05 62.87
N LEU A 122 49.75 35.25 61.84
CA LEU A 122 51.10 35.22 61.24
C LEU A 122 51.46 36.55 60.55
N ILE A 123 50.46 37.24 59.98
CA ILE A 123 50.62 38.59 59.41
C ILE A 123 50.85 39.62 60.52
N LEU A 124 50.12 39.50 61.63
CA LEU A 124 50.17 40.45 62.75
C LEU A 124 51.38 40.24 63.69
N SER A 125 52.03 39.07 63.66
CA SER A 125 53.14 38.73 64.57
C SER A 125 54.52 39.26 64.14
N GLY A 126 54.67 39.83 62.94
CA GLY A 126 55.84 40.65 62.57
C GLY A 126 57.20 39.94 62.39
N GLU A 127 57.30 38.61 62.51
CA GLU A 127 58.56 37.89 62.29
C GLU A 127 58.89 37.77 60.78
N GLU A 128 59.96 38.46 60.36
CA GLU A 128 60.56 38.51 59.00
C GLU A 128 59.67 39.11 57.89
N SER A 129 59.78 40.43 57.65
CA SER A 129 59.02 41.19 56.63
C SER A 129 59.01 40.55 55.23
N GLN A 130 60.13 40.02 54.74
CA GLN A 130 60.17 39.40 53.40
C GLN A 130 59.51 38.02 53.35
N ARG A 131 59.43 37.30 54.46
CA ARG A 131 58.82 35.97 54.53
C ARG A 131 57.31 36.08 54.62
N SER A 132 56.80 37.03 55.40
CA SER A 132 55.36 37.29 55.52
C SER A 132 54.76 37.78 54.20
N GLU A 133 55.45 38.64 53.45
CA GLU A 133 55.05 39.08 52.09
C GLU A 133 54.91 37.89 51.12
N ARG A 134 55.87 36.95 51.11
CA ARG A 134 55.79 35.75 50.27
C ARG A 134 54.62 34.84 50.66
N ILE A 135 54.39 34.65 51.96
CA ILE A 135 53.27 33.85 52.47
C ILE A 135 51.93 34.47 52.03
N LEU A 136 51.79 35.79 52.12
CA LEU A 136 50.62 36.53 51.64
C LEU A 136 50.37 36.33 50.14
N ALA A 137 51.42 36.45 49.32
CA ALA A 137 51.33 36.19 47.89
C ALA A 137 50.87 34.75 47.60
N TYR A 138 51.42 33.76 48.31
CA TYR A 138 51.02 32.35 48.16
C TYR A 138 49.56 32.11 48.56
N PHE A 139 49.07 32.75 49.62
CA PHE A 139 47.64 32.72 49.96
C PHE A 139 46.77 33.35 48.87
N GLY A 140 47.23 34.44 48.25
CA GLY A 140 46.58 35.05 47.08
C GLY A 140 46.40 34.04 45.95
N TYR A 141 47.51 33.44 45.48
CA TYR A 141 47.47 32.42 44.42
C TYR A 141 46.61 31.20 44.78
N LEU A 142 46.65 30.76 46.05
CA LEU A 142 45.83 29.64 46.52
C LEU A 142 44.33 29.98 46.46
N ASN A 143 43.95 31.19 46.88
CA ASN A 143 42.56 31.64 46.86
C ASN A 143 42.06 31.84 45.43
N GLU A 144 42.91 32.34 44.52
CA GLU A 144 42.58 32.44 43.10
C GLU A 144 42.32 31.04 42.49
N ALA A 145 43.19 30.06 42.77
CA ALA A 145 43.02 28.69 42.33
C ALA A 145 41.74 28.03 42.91
N ARG A 146 41.40 28.33 44.17
CA ARG A 146 40.15 27.92 44.82
C ARG A 146 38.93 28.50 44.10
N GLN A 147 38.95 29.81 43.83
CA GLN A 147 37.85 30.48 43.14
C GLN A 147 37.64 29.91 41.73
N LYS A 148 38.74 29.62 41.01
CA LYS A 148 38.68 28.93 39.72
C LYS A 148 38.04 27.54 39.84
N THR A 149 38.41 26.75 40.84
CA THR A 149 37.83 25.41 41.08
C THR A 149 36.32 25.48 41.36
N ILE A 150 35.87 26.49 42.13
CA ILE A 150 34.45 26.71 42.41
C ILE A 150 33.68 27.06 41.15
N GLU A 151 34.23 27.95 40.31
CA GLU A 151 33.59 28.33 39.04
C GLU A 151 33.53 27.15 38.06
N GLU A 152 34.61 26.37 37.93
CA GLU A 152 34.61 25.14 37.14
C GLU A 152 33.57 24.13 37.65
N LEU A 153 33.43 23.97 38.98
CA LEU A 153 32.41 23.09 39.55
C LEU A 153 30.99 23.57 39.25
N LYS A 154 30.75 24.88 39.32
CA LYS A 154 29.46 25.49 38.97
C LYS A 154 29.13 25.22 37.50
N GLN A 155 30.10 25.39 36.60
CA GLN A 155 29.95 25.07 35.18
C GLN A 155 29.68 23.59 34.94
N THR A 156 30.44 22.67 35.56
CA THR A 156 30.21 21.22 35.49
C THR A 156 28.78 20.87 35.91
N ARG A 157 28.28 21.46 37.01
CA ARG A 157 26.91 21.21 37.49
C ARG A 157 25.84 21.71 36.53
N ALA A 158 26.04 22.90 35.95
CA ALA A 158 25.12 23.48 34.99
C ALA A 158 25.04 22.62 33.71
N GLU A 159 26.19 22.22 33.16
CA GLU A 159 26.25 21.35 31.98
C GLU A 159 25.64 19.97 32.27
N LEU A 160 25.93 19.38 33.43
CA LEU A 160 25.33 18.11 33.84
C LEU A 160 23.80 18.18 33.92
N ALA A 161 23.25 19.25 34.50
CA ALA A 161 21.80 19.45 34.57
C ALA A 161 21.19 19.57 33.17
N LYS A 162 21.80 20.37 32.29
CA LYS A 162 21.37 20.55 30.89
C LYS A 162 21.37 19.24 30.11
N GLN A 163 22.44 18.45 30.22
CA GLN A 163 22.55 17.16 29.53
C GLN A 163 21.53 16.14 30.05
N LYS A 164 21.28 16.10 31.36
CA LYS A 164 20.24 15.24 31.94
C LYS A 164 18.84 15.62 31.44
N THR A 165 18.52 16.91 31.38
CA THR A 165 17.23 17.36 30.81
C THR A 165 17.10 16.98 29.34
N THR A 166 18.17 17.14 28.56
CA THR A 166 18.19 16.76 27.14
C THR A 166 18.06 15.24 26.96
N LEU A 167 18.69 14.45 27.82
CA LEU A 167 18.57 12.99 27.82
C LEU A 167 17.12 12.55 28.05
N VAL A 168 16.45 13.09 29.07
CA VAL A 168 15.04 12.78 29.36
C VAL A 168 14.13 13.15 28.17
N ALA A 169 14.35 14.32 27.57
CA ALA A 169 13.60 14.74 26.39
C ALA A 169 13.80 13.77 25.21
N LYS A 170 15.05 13.36 24.92
CA LYS A 170 15.36 12.40 23.87
C LYS A 170 14.80 11.00 24.15
N GLN A 171 14.80 10.54 25.40
CA GLN A 171 14.17 9.28 25.80
C GLN A 171 12.64 9.33 25.61
N GLY A 172 12.01 10.46 25.93
CA GLY A 172 10.60 10.70 25.65
C GLY A 172 10.28 10.64 24.14
N GLN A 173 11.09 11.31 23.33
CA GLN A 173 10.99 11.25 21.87
C GLN A 173 11.16 9.82 21.34
N GLN A 174 12.13 9.07 21.88
CA GLN A 174 12.37 7.67 21.48
C GLN A 174 11.14 6.80 21.75
N LYS A 175 10.54 6.95 22.92
CA LYS A 175 9.32 6.20 23.29
C LYS A 175 8.15 6.52 22.36
N SER A 176 7.96 7.79 22.00
CA SER A 176 6.94 8.21 21.03
C SER A 176 7.16 7.55 19.66
N LEU A 177 8.40 7.64 19.14
CA LEU A 177 8.76 7.07 17.85
C LEU A 177 8.62 5.54 17.80
N LEU A 178 8.88 4.83 18.91
CA LEU A 178 8.63 3.39 19.01
C LEU A 178 7.14 3.05 18.90
N GLY A 179 6.27 3.86 19.53
CA GLY A 179 4.81 3.71 19.39
C GLY A 179 4.32 3.99 17.96
N GLU A 180 4.87 5.02 17.32
CA GLU A 180 4.61 5.33 15.91
C GLU A 180 5.08 4.19 15.00
N GLN A 181 6.28 3.65 15.22
CA GLN A 181 6.82 2.51 14.48
C GLN A 181 5.90 1.29 14.57
N GLN A 182 5.41 0.96 15.77
CA GLN A 182 4.48 -0.17 15.96
C GLN A 182 3.18 0.04 15.17
N THR A 183 2.65 1.26 15.20
CA THR A 183 1.44 1.62 14.45
C THR A 183 1.65 1.55 12.94
N GLN A 184 2.80 2.03 12.46
CA GLN A 184 3.20 1.94 11.04
C GLN A 184 3.35 0.48 10.60
N GLN A 185 3.95 -0.37 11.44
CA GLN A 185 4.10 -1.81 11.17
C GLN A 185 2.74 -2.51 11.05
N GLN A 186 1.80 -2.22 11.97
CA GLN A 186 0.45 -2.78 11.91
C GLN A 186 -0.29 -2.36 10.64
N LYS A 187 -0.21 -1.08 10.25
CA LYS A 187 -0.79 -0.58 9.00
C LYS A 187 -0.19 -1.26 7.77
N LEU A 188 1.12 -1.48 7.77
CA LEU A 188 1.82 -2.17 6.69
C LEU A 188 1.36 -3.62 6.54
N GLU A 189 1.24 -4.35 7.65
CA GLU A 189 0.77 -5.74 7.64
C GLU A 189 -0.69 -5.85 7.21
N GLN A 190 -1.56 -4.94 7.66
CA GLN A 190 -2.94 -4.87 7.18
C GLN A 190 -3.00 -4.61 5.66
N ALA A 191 -2.19 -3.68 5.15
CA ALA A 191 -2.14 -3.38 3.72
C ALA A 191 -1.61 -4.56 2.90
N ARG A 192 -0.59 -5.28 3.41
CA ARG A 192 -0.07 -6.52 2.79
C ARG A 192 -1.12 -7.64 2.77
N GLY A 193 -1.88 -7.79 3.86
CA GLY A 193 -2.99 -8.72 3.93
C GLY A 193 -4.09 -8.40 2.92
N ALA A 194 -4.45 -7.13 2.79
CA ALA A 194 -5.41 -6.67 1.77
C ALA A 194 -4.91 -6.92 0.35
N ARG A 195 -3.63 -6.61 0.07
CA ARG A 195 -2.98 -6.89 -1.22
C ARG A 195 -3.03 -8.36 -1.57
N LYS A 196 -2.73 -9.25 -0.62
CA LYS A 196 -2.79 -10.70 -0.84
C LYS A 196 -4.20 -11.15 -1.24
N LYS A 197 -5.24 -10.65 -0.58
CA LYS A 197 -6.64 -10.94 -0.93
C LYS A 197 -6.99 -10.46 -2.34
N THR A 198 -6.58 -9.25 -2.71
CA THR A 198 -6.81 -8.71 -4.04
C THR A 198 -6.07 -9.50 -5.13
N LEU A 199 -4.83 -9.95 -4.87
CA LEU A 199 -4.09 -10.82 -5.78
C LEU A 199 -4.80 -12.16 -5.98
N THR A 200 -5.24 -12.83 -4.91
CA THR A 200 -6.00 -14.08 -5.03
C THR A 200 -7.32 -13.89 -5.78
N ALA A 201 -8.02 -12.78 -5.55
CA ALA A 201 -9.24 -12.45 -6.29
C ALA A 201 -8.96 -12.20 -7.79
N LEU A 202 -7.83 -11.56 -8.11
CA LEU A 202 -7.40 -11.31 -9.48
C LEU A 202 -7.01 -12.61 -10.18
N GLU A 203 -6.27 -13.50 -9.51
CA GLU A 203 -5.91 -14.83 -10.01
C GLU A 203 -7.17 -15.66 -10.33
N ALA A 204 -8.13 -15.71 -9.40
CA ALA A 204 -9.41 -16.40 -9.64
C ALA A 204 -10.22 -15.77 -10.80
N SER A 205 -10.17 -14.44 -10.93
CA SER A 205 -10.79 -13.72 -12.06
C SER A 205 -10.14 -14.09 -13.39
N LEU A 206 -8.81 -14.22 -13.44
CA LEU A 206 -8.07 -14.60 -14.65
C LEU A 206 -8.33 -16.06 -15.04
N GLU A 207 -8.43 -16.96 -14.07
CA GLU A 207 -8.79 -18.36 -14.32
C GLU A 207 -10.21 -18.46 -14.92
N LYS A 208 -11.16 -17.71 -14.36
CA LYS A 208 -12.52 -17.61 -14.89
C LYS A 208 -12.55 -17.00 -16.31
N ASP A 209 -11.73 -15.98 -16.58
CA ASP A 209 -11.57 -15.41 -17.93
C ASP A 209 -11.11 -16.49 -18.92
N GLN A 210 -10.13 -17.31 -18.52
CA GLN A 210 -9.58 -18.37 -19.35
C GLN A 210 -10.61 -19.46 -19.66
N GLN A 211 -11.34 -19.93 -18.64
CA GLN A 211 -12.41 -20.92 -18.82
C GLN A 211 -13.51 -20.38 -19.74
N ARG A 212 -13.90 -19.10 -19.55
CA ARG A 212 -14.93 -18.47 -20.37
C ARG A 212 -14.48 -18.26 -21.81
N LEU A 213 -13.20 -17.97 -22.06
CA LEU A 213 -12.64 -17.86 -23.40
C LEU A 213 -12.71 -19.20 -24.14
N VAL A 214 -12.44 -20.31 -23.47
CA VAL A 214 -12.63 -21.66 -24.02
C VAL A 214 -14.11 -21.89 -24.37
N GLU A 215 -15.02 -21.55 -23.46
CA GLU A 215 -16.47 -21.68 -23.68
C GLU A 215 -16.94 -20.82 -24.87
N LEU A 216 -16.45 -19.59 -25.00
CA LEU A 216 -16.77 -18.69 -26.11
C LEU A 216 -16.30 -19.25 -27.45
N ARG A 217 -15.08 -19.81 -27.52
CA ARG A 217 -14.57 -20.47 -28.74
C ARG A 217 -15.39 -21.70 -29.12
N GLN A 218 -15.78 -22.53 -28.15
CA GLN A 218 -16.67 -23.67 -28.40
C GLN A 218 -18.06 -23.22 -28.87
N ASN A 219 -18.60 -22.15 -28.29
CA ASN A 219 -19.87 -21.58 -28.70
C ASN A 219 -19.80 -20.97 -30.10
N GLU A 220 -18.74 -20.25 -30.42
CA GLU A 220 -18.51 -19.72 -31.77
C GLU A 220 -18.51 -20.84 -32.81
N ALA A 221 -17.79 -21.94 -32.55
CA ALA A 221 -17.81 -23.12 -33.41
C ALA A 221 -19.23 -23.69 -33.58
N ARG A 222 -19.97 -23.87 -32.47
CA ARG A 222 -21.38 -24.32 -32.51
C ARG A 222 -22.29 -23.39 -33.32
N MET A 223 -22.08 -22.07 -33.22
CA MET A 223 -22.87 -21.09 -33.96
C MET A 223 -22.55 -21.11 -35.45
N ARG A 224 -21.26 -21.22 -35.83
CA ARG A 224 -20.86 -21.42 -37.23
C ARG A 224 -21.50 -22.67 -37.81
N ASP A 225 -21.54 -23.77 -37.05
CA ASP A 225 -22.22 -25.00 -37.48
C ASP A 225 -23.74 -24.82 -37.66
N LYS A 226 -24.40 -24.08 -36.75
CA LYS A 226 -25.83 -23.75 -36.87
C LYS A 226 -26.11 -22.91 -38.12
N ILE A 227 -25.30 -21.89 -38.37
CA ILE A 227 -25.42 -21.04 -39.57
C ILE A 227 -25.22 -21.90 -40.83
N ALA A 228 -24.18 -22.73 -40.87
CA ALA A 228 -23.91 -23.61 -42.01
C ALA A 228 -25.01 -24.66 -42.24
N ARG A 229 -25.71 -25.11 -41.19
CA ARG A 229 -26.89 -25.97 -41.31
C ARG A 229 -28.09 -25.19 -41.87
N ALA A 230 -28.39 -24.02 -41.31
CA ALA A 230 -29.49 -23.17 -41.77
C ALA A 230 -29.31 -22.77 -43.24
N GLU A 231 -28.08 -22.43 -43.66
CA GLU A 231 -27.76 -22.14 -45.06
C GLU A 231 -27.94 -23.36 -45.98
N ARG A 232 -27.49 -24.55 -45.56
CA ARG A 232 -27.68 -25.79 -46.32
C ARG A 232 -29.14 -26.14 -46.49
N GLU A 233 -29.93 -26.02 -45.42
CA GLU A 233 -31.36 -26.26 -45.48
C GLU A 233 -32.06 -25.22 -46.36
N ALA A 234 -31.68 -23.94 -46.27
CA ALA A 234 -32.22 -22.88 -47.14
C ALA A 234 -31.91 -23.15 -48.62
N ARG A 235 -30.68 -23.56 -48.96
CA ARG A 235 -30.28 -23.95 -50.33
C ARG A 235 -31.04 -25.18 -50.82
N ALA A 236 -31.14 -26.24 -49.99
CA ALA A 236 -31.88 -27.45 -50.34
C ALA A 236 -33.37 -27.16 -50.56
N ARG A 237 -33.95 -26.23 -49.79
CA ARG A 237 -35.33 -25.75 -49.97
C ARG A 237 -35.49 -24.97 -51.28
N ALA A 238 -34.60 -24.02 -51.57
CA ALA A 238 -34.60 -23.27 -52.82
C ALA A 238 -34.44 -24.17 -54.06
N GLU A 239 -33.61 -25.21 -53.98
CA GLU A 239 -33.48 -26.21 -55.05
C GLU A 239 -34.74 -27.06 -55.24
N ARG A 240 -35.44 -27.43 -54.16
CA ARG A 240 -36.71 -28.17 -54.25
C ARG A 240 -37.79 -27.31 -54.89
N GLU A 241 -37.93 -26.06 -54.45
CA GLU A 241 -38.86 -25.09 -55.04
C GLU A 241 -38.55 -24.83 -56.52
N ALA A 242 -37.27 -24.69 -56.89
CA ALA A 242 -36.86 -24.53 -58.28
C ALA A 242 -37.17 -25.77 -59.14
N ARG A 243 -36.97 -26.98 -58.61
CA ARG A 243 -37.29 -28.24 -59.30
C ARG A 243 -38.81 -28.41 -59.47
N GLU A 244 -39.60 -28.06 -58.46
CA GLU A 244 -41.06 -28.09 -58.54
C GLU A 244 -41.58 -27.05 -59.54
N ALA A 245 -41.08 -25.82 -59.50
CA ALA A 245 -41.40 -24.79 -60.49
C ALA A 245 -41.01 -25.22 -61.92
N ALA A 246 -39.86 -25.87 -62.10
CA ALA A 246 -39.44 -26.38 -63.40
C ALA A 246 -40.35 -27.52 -63.90
N LYS A 247 -40.76 -28.45 -63.02
CA LYS A 247 -41.72 -29.51 -63.36
C LYS A 247 -43.09 -28.94 -63.76
N VAL A 248 -43.57 -27.93 -63.05
CA VAL A 248 -44.83 -27.24 -63.38
C VAL A 248 -44.71 -26.53 -64.73
N ARG A 249 -43.61 -25.81 -65.00
CA ARG A 249 -43.35 -25.15 -66.29
C ARG A 249 -43.29 -26.15 -67.44
N GLU A 250 -42.65 -27.29 -67.25
CA GLU A 250 -42.57 -28.33 -68.27
C GLU A 250 -43.92 -28.98 -68.54
N GLN A 251 -44.72 -29.24 -67.51
CA GLN A 251 -46.10 -29.72 -67.66
C GLN A 251 -47.00 -28.72 -68.40
N VAL A 252 -46.82 -27.42 -68.17
CA VAL A 252 -47.52 -26.36 -68.91
C VAL A 252 -47.07 -26.35 -70.37
N ARG A 253 -45.76 -26.40 -70.64
CA ARG A 253 -45.20 -26.43 -72.00
C ARG A 253 -45.68 -27.64 -72.82
N ILE A 254 -45.73 -28.82 -72.21
CA ILE A 254 -46.22 -30.05 -72.88
C ILE A 254 -47.72 -29.93 -73.19
N LYS A 255 -48.51 -29.32 -72.29
CA LYS A 255 -49.95 -29.08 -72.54
C LYS A 255 -50.18 -28.03 -73.63
N GLU A 256 -49.33 -27.01 -73.73
CA GLU A 256 -49.39 -26.00 -74.79
C GLU A 256 -48.96 -26.54 -76.17
N GLN A 257 -48.11 -27.57 -76.23
CA GLN A 257 -47.73 -28.23 -77.48
C GLN A 257 -48.73 -29.30 -77.96
N GLN A 258 -49.68 -29.69 -77.10
CA GLN A 258 -50.72 -30.70 -77.38
C GLN A 258 -52.11 -30.09 -77.64
N ALA A 259 -52.22 -28.76 -77.65
CA ALA A 259 -53.40 -27.99 -78.00
C ALA A 259 -53.21 -27.34 -79.39
#